data_AF-A0AAC9XYB0-F1
#
_entry.id   AF-A0AAC9XYB0-F1
#
_cell.length_a   1.000
_cell.length_b   1.000
_cell.length_c   1.000
_cell.angle_alpha   90.00
_cell.angle_beta   90.00
_cell.angle_gamma   90.00
#
_symmetry.space_group_name_H-M   'P 1'
#
loop_
_entity.id
_entity.type
_entity.pdbx_description
1 polymer ?
#
loop_
_entity_poly.entity_id
_entity_poly.type
_entity_poly.pdbx_seq_one_letter_code
_entity_poly.pdbx_strand_id
1 'polypeptide(L)'
;MVNVVAIVLESVSSIAKQYHEEFFLLEIVSITIFSIEYIIRLWTCVDRVKYAAIEGSNTKRRLHYIFSPLALIDLIAILPSLLMFFFMLDLRFLRVLRLLRVFKLTRYSRAMQLLLQAFIDEGSTLLAAFFIMAVVLILASCGIYLLEHDIQPDKFGSIPAAMWWAMATLTTVGYGDVVPITPIGKLFGGVITLVSMGMVAVPTGLLASSFSEQVRKRRQVFENAVHEQITNGTLSEEHLSHLEDLRYKLGLSKLEANKAIKVQLNERSEHMFCRNCGKRP
;
A
#
# COMPACT_ATOMS: atom_id res chain seq x y z
N MET A 1 7.02 -13.79 8.65
CA MET A 1 6.61 -14.93 7.80
C MET A 1 6.31 -16.16 8.63
N VAL A 2 7.24 -16.66 9.45
CA VAL A 2 7.00 -17.81 10.36
C VAL A 2 5.71 -17.66 11.17
N ASN A 3 5.50 -16.51 11.81
CA ASN A 3 4.26 -16.19 12.52
C ASN A 3 2.98 -16.30 11.69
N VAL A 4 3.02 -15.93 10.40
CA VAL A 4 1.83 -15.98 9.53
C VAL A 4 1.56 -17.43 9.12
N VAL A 5 2.61 -18.17 8.78
CA VAL A 5 2.52 -19.60 8.48
C VAL A 5 1.99 -20.37 9.69
N ALA A 6 2.46 -20.04 10.89
CA ALA A 6 1.97 -20.63 12.13
C ALA A 6 0.46 -20.43 12.30
N ILE A 7 -0.07 -19.22 12.07
CA ILE A 7 -1.53 -18.95 12.14
C ILE A 7 -2.31 -19.76 11.08
N VAL A 8 -1.77 -19.86 9.86
CA VAL A 8 -2.40 -20.67 8.80
C VAL A 8 -2.43 -22.14 9.18
N LEU A 9 -1.35 -22.68 9.75
CA LEU A 9 -1.30 -24.07 10.21
C LEU A 9 -2.18 -24.31 11.45
N GLU A 10 -2.24 -23.36 12.38
CA GLU A 10 -3.13 -23.37 13.56
C GLU A 10 -4.62 -23.34 13.15
N SER A 11 -4.96 -22.85 11.96
CA SER A 11 -6.35 -22.90 11.46
C SER A 11 -6.83 -24.33 11.18
N VAL A 12 -5.91 -25.28 10.99
CA VAL A 12 -6.23 -26.70 10.78
C VAL A 12 -6.33 -27.39 12.14
N SER A 13 -7.54 -27.85 12.49
CA SER A 13 -7.87 -28.37 13.83
C SER A 13 -7.02 -29.56 14.29
N SER A 14 -6.56 -30.41 13.36
CA SER A 14 -5.66 -31.54 13.67
C SER A 14 -4.26 -31.06 14.06
N ILE A 15 -3.69 -30.13 13.30
CA ILE A 15 -2.36 -29.56 13.53
C ILE A 15 -2.37 -28.71 14.80
N ALA A 16 -3.42 -27.91 15.00
CA ALA A 16 -3.57 -27.04 16.16
C ALA A 16 -3.60 -27.82 17.49
N LYS A 17 -4.23 -28.99 17.52
CA LYS A 17 -4.26 -29.86 18.70
C LYS A 17 -2.93 -30.55 18.94
N GLN A 18 -2.22 -30.94 17.88
CA GLN A 18 -0.97 -31.67 17.98
C GLN A 18 0.20 -30.76 18.42
N TYR A 19 0.24 -29.52 17.94
CA TYR A 19 1.35 -28.58 18.16
C TYR A 19 0.94 -27.34 18.98
N HIS A 20 0.01 -27.52 19.92
CA HIS A 20 -0.57 -26.40 20.67
C HIS A 20 0.47 -25.59 21.44
N GLU A 21 1.37 -26.28 22.15
CA GLU A 21 2.40 -25.68 22.99
C GLU A 21 3.43 -24.91 22.16
N GLU A 22 3.81 -25.45 20.99
CA GLU A 22 4.76 -24.82 20.08
C GLU A 22 4.20 -23.53 19.48
N PHE A 23 2.92 -23.54 19.06
CA PHE A 23 2.26 -22.33 18.57
C PHE A 23 2.10 -21.29 19.67
N PHE A 24 1.75 -21.71 20.89
CA PHE A 24 1.64 -20.82 22.04
C PHE A 24 2.98 -20.18 22.42
N LEU A 25 4.05 -20.97 22.47
CA LEU A 25 5.41 -20.48 22.73
C LEU A 25 5.84 -19.48 21.65
N LEU A 26 5.61 -19.81 20.37
CA LEU A 26 5.93 -18.94 19.25
C LEU A 26 5.18 -17.60 19.34
N GLU A 27 3.92 -17.62 19.73
CA GLU A 27 3.10 -16.43 19.94
C GLU A 27 3.68 -15.56 21.08
N ILE A 28 4.00 -16.14 22.23
CA ILE A 28 4.58 -15.43 23.38
C ILE A 28 5.94 -14.81 23.04
N VAL A 29 6.81 -15.56 22.37
CA VAL A 29 8.14 -15.05 21.97
C VAL A 29 7.96 -13.89 20.99
N SER A 30 7.07 -14.05 20.01
CA SER A 30 6.85 -13.05 18.97
C SER A 30 6.22 -11.77 19.50
N ILE A 31 5.19 -11.87 20.35
CA ILE A 31 4.54 -10.70 20.95
C ILE A 31 5.51 -9.94 21.85
N THR A 32 6.32 -10.65 22.64
CA THR A 32 7.34 -10.04 23.50
C THR A 32 8.34 -9.25 22.67
N ILE A 33 8.92 -9.87 21.64
CA ILE A 33 9.88 -9.21 20.73
C ILE A 33 9.25 -7.98 20.07
N PHE A 34 8.04 -8.11 19.52
CA PHE A 34 7.37 -7.01 18.81
C PHE A 34 6.96 -5.87 19.73
N SER A 35 6.57 -6.17 20.97
CA SER A 35 6.22 -5.17 21.97
C SER A 35 7.45 -4.39 22.41
N ILE A 36 8.56 -5.08 22.70
CA ILE A 36 9.85 -4.45 23.02
C ILE A 36 10.32 -3.57 21.86
N GLU A 37 10.31 -4.09 20.63
CA GLU A 37 10.65 -3.34 19.41
C GLU A 37 9.80 -2.06 19.29
N TYR A 38 8.49 -2.15 19.54
CA TYR A 38 7.59 -1.00 19.47
C TYR A 38 7.88 0.04 20.56
N ILE A 39 8.10 -0.39 21.80
CA ILE A 39 8.42 0.50 22.93
C ILE A 39 9.76 1.21 22.70
N ILE A 40 10.81 0.48 22.29
CA ILE A 40 12.13 1.07 21.99
C ILE A 40 12.00 2.13 20.88
N ARG A 41 11.21 1.85 19.84
CA ARG A 41 10.96 2.84 18.77
C ARG A 41 10.20 4.05 19.26
N LEU A 42 9.18 3.86 20.09
CA LEU A 42 8.43 4.95 20.71
C LEU A 42 9.34 5.81 21.60
N TRP A 43 10.31 5.19 22.28
CA TRP A 43 11.28 5.91 23.10
C TRP A 43 12.27 6.74 22.25
N THR A 44 12.83 6.12 21.21
CA THR A 44 13.87 6.70 20.32
C THR A 44 13.32 7.58 19.20
N CYS A 45 11.99 7.67 19.03
CA CYS A 45 11.40 8.45 17.93
C CYS A 45 11.70 9.96 18.02
N VAL A 46 12.00 10.46 19.22
CA VAL A 46 12.25 11.87 19.51
C VAL A 46 13.50 12.40 18.78
N ASP A 47 14.50 11.54 18.57
CA ASP A 47 15.78 11.92 17.96
C ASP A 47 15.78 11.85 16.43
N ARG A 48 14.71 11.30 15.83
CA ARG A 48 14.58 11.28 14.37
C ARG A 48 14.33 12.69 13.85
N VAL A 49 15.09 13.11 12.84
CA VAL A 49 15.00 14.43 12.17
C VAL A 49 13.56 14.88 11.94
N LYS A 50 12.69 13.99 11.45
CA LYS A 50 11.27 14.27 11.20
C LYS A 50 10.48 14.74 12.42
N TYR A 51 10.74 14.17 13.61
CA TYR A 51 10.03 14.50 14.85
C TYR A 51 10.80 15.47 15.74
N ALA A 52 12.13 15.54 15.58
CA ALA A 52 12.98 16.51 16.25
C ALA A 52 12.65 17.95 15.80
N ALA A 53 12.22 18.13 14.54
CA ALA A 53 11.75 19.41 14.01
C ALA A 53 10.42 19.90 14.60
N ILE A 54 9.69 19.07 15.35
CA ILE A 54 8.43 19.47 16.01
C ILE A 54 8.77 20.21 17.30
N GLU A 55 8.34 21.47 17.39
CA GLU A 55 8.47 22.30 18.59
C GLU A 55 7.57 21.78 19.73
N GLY A 56 8.11 21.74 20.95
CA GLY A 56 7.39 21.35 22.16
C GLY A 56 7.98 20.16 22.90
N SER A 57 7.20 19.63 23.87
CA SER A 57 7.62 18.54 24.76
C SER A 57 7.82 17.21 24.03
N ASN A 58 8.75 16.39 24.53
CA ASN A 58 8.99 15.02 24.08
C ASN A 58 7.71 14.17 24.06
N THR A 59 6.75 14.43 24.94
CA THR A 59 5.45 13.74 24.95
C THR A 59 4.63 14.03 23.69
N LYS A 60 4.64 15.28 23.19
CA LYS A 60 3.95 15.64 21.94
C LYS A 60 4.56 14.93 20.74
N ARG A 61 5.91 14.85 20.70
CA ARG A 61 6.64 14.14 19.65
C ARG A 61 6.29 12.65 19.61
N ARG A 62 6.24 12.01 20.78
CA ARG A 62 5.82 10.60 20.92
C ARG A 62 4.37 10.38 20.49
N LEU A 63 3.46 11.27 20.87
CA LEU A 63 2.06 11.19 20.45
C LEU A 63 1.93 11.25 18.92
N HIS A 64 2.64 12.19 18.29
CA HIS A 64 2.67 12.29 16.82
C HIS A 64 3.27 11.05 16.16
N TYR A 65 4.25 10.39 16.79
CA TYR A 65 4.77 9.11 16.31
C TYR A 65 3.74 7.99 16.35
N ILE A 66 2.99 7.84 17.44
CA ILE A 66 1.97 6.78 17.60
C ILE A 66 0.91 6.86 16.49
N PHE A 67 0.49 8.07 16.14
CA PHE A 67 -0.50 8.29 15.06
C PHE A 67 0.10 8.25 13.65
N SER A 68 1.39 7.94 13.50
CA SER A 68 1.97 7.72 12.18
C SER A 68 1.51 6.38 11.58
N PRO A 69 1.27 6.28 10.25
CA PRO A 69 0.71 5.07 9.63
C PRO A 69 1.49 3.79 9.96
N LEU A 70 2.83 3.85 9.94
CA LEU A 70 3.68 2.69 10.23
C LEU A 70 3.69 2.32 11.72
N ALA A 71 3.56 3.29 12.63
CA ALA A 71 3.45 3.00 14.06
C ALA A 71 2.08 2.41 14.41
N LEU A 72 1.01 2.90 13.75
CA LEU A 72 -0.33 2.35 13.91
C LEU A 72 -0.40 0.89 13.42
N ILE A 73 0.24 0.57 12.29
CA ILE A 73 0.38 -0.81 11.82
C ILE A 73 1.11 -1.68 12.85
N ASP A 74 2.23 -1.19 13.41
CA ASP A 74 2.97 -1.92 14.44
C ASP A 74 2.11 -2.14 15.70
N LEU A 75 1.31 -1.15 16.10
CA LEU A 75 0.39 -1.22 17.24
C LEU A 75 -0.74 -2.22 17.00
N ILE A 76 -1.41 -2.15 15.85
CA ILE A 76 -2.48 -3.08 15.46
C ILE A 76 -1.96 -4.52 15.36
N ALA A 77 -0.69 -4.71 15.00
CA ALA A 77 -0.08 -6.04 14.94
C ALA A 77 0.13 -6.69 16.32
N ILE A 78 0.35 -5.90 17.38
CA ILE A 78 0.56 -6.40 18.75
C ILE A 78 -0.71 -6.39 19.60
N LEU A 79 -1.64 -5.48 19.30
CA LEU A 79 -2.82 -5.20 20.11
C LEU A 79 -3.73 -6.42 20.34
N PRO A 80 -4.06 -7.26 19.33
CA PRO A 80 -4.92 -8.41 19.55
C PRO A 80 -4.37 -9.37 20.61
N SER A 81 -3.08 -9.68 20.51
CA SER A 81 -2.39 -10.60 21.42
C SER A 81 -2.19 -9.99 22.80
N LEU A 82 -1.96 -8.67 22.88
CA LEU A 82 -1.84 -7.95 24.14
C LEU A 82 -3.18 -7.92 24.88
N LEU A 83 -4.28 -7.63 24.17
CA LEU A 83 -5.63 -7.61 24.75
C LEU A 83 -6.04 -8.99 25.29
N MET A 84 -5.76 -10.07 24.55
CA MET A 84 -6.04 -11.44 25.02
C MET A 84 -5.26 -11.80 26.29
N PHE A 85 -4.04 -11.26 26.46
CA PHE A 85 -3.22 -11.53 27.64
C PHE A 85 -3.72 -10.77 28.87
N PHE A 86 -4.08 -9.49 28.72
CA PHE A 86 -4.49 -8.63 29.85
C PHE A 86 -5.97 -8.73 30.21
N PHE A 87 -6.83 -8.87 29.21
CA PHE A 87 -8.26 -9.05 29.39
C PHE A 87 -8.55 -10.50 29.03
N MET A 88 -8.83 -11.35 30.02
CA MET A 88 -9.20 -12.77 29.83
C MET A 88 -10.57 -12.92 29.14
N LEU A 89 -10.71 -12.31 27.97
CA LEU A 89 -11.88 -12.30 27.12
C LEU A 89 -11.65 -13.36 26.04
N ASP A 90 -12.62 -14.26 25.84
CA ASP A 90 -12.60 -15.21 24.71
C ASP A 90 -12.94 -14.48 23.41
N LEU A 91 -12.02 -13.62 22.97
CA LEU A 91 -12.16 -12.88 21.73
C LEU A 91 -11.64 -13.72 20.57
N ARG A 92 -12.39 -14.77 20.24
CA ARG A 92 -12.11 -15.66 19.09
C ARG A 92 -11.89 -14.87 17.80
N PHE A 93 -12.63 -13.79 17.60
CA PHE A 93 -12.46 -12.89 16.46
C PHE A 93 -11.11 -12.15 16.44
N LEU A 94 -10.55 -11.79 17.61
CA LEU A 94 -9.23 -11.15 17.68
C LEU A 94 -8.10 -12.07 17.20
N ARG A 95 -8.31 -13.40 17.18
CA ARG A 95 -7.31 -14.34 16.63
C ARG A 95 -7.07 -14.09 15.15
N VAL A 96 -8.11 -13.76 14.37
CA VAL A 96 -7.94 -13.43 12.93
C VAL A 96 -7.16 -12.13 12.77
N LEU A 97 -7.34 -11.16 13.67
CA LEU A 97 -6.58 -9.91 13.64
C LEU A 97 -5.07 -10.12 13.87
N ARG A 98 -4.64 -11.28 14.39
CA ARG A 98 -3.21 -11.63 14.44
C ARG A 98 -2.59 -11.64 13.05
N LEU A 99 -3.34 -11.95 11.99
CA LEU A 99 -2.85 -11.89 10.60
C LEU A 99 -2.39 -10.49 10.21
N LEU A 100 -2.93 -9.43 10.83
CA LEU A 100 -2.52 -8.05 10.58
C LEU A 100 -1.03 -7.82 10.88
N ARG A 101 -0.37 -8.68 11.66
CA ARG A 101 1.09 -8.66 11.83
C ARG A 101 1.86 -8.81 10.53
N VAL A 102 1.25 -9.36 9.47
CA VAL A 102 1.85 -9.40 8.12
C VAL A 102 2.18 -7.99 7.63
N PHE A 103 1.37 -6.99 8.00
CA PHE A 103 1.58 -5.60 7.61
C PHE A 103 2.83 -4.98 8.25
N LYS A 104 3.44 -5.59 9.30
CA LYS A 104 4.78 -5.17 9.74
C LYS A 104 5.81 -5.26 8.61
N LEU A 105 5.62 -6.14 7.62
CA LEU A 105 6.47 -6.18 6.43
C LEU A 105 6.49 -4.86 5.68
N THR A 106 5.45 -4.04 5.76
CA THR A 106 5.40 -2.73 5.12
C THR A 106 6.56 -1.84 5.56
N ARG A 107 7.03 -1.98 6.81
CA ARG A 107 8.21 -1.22 7.28
C ARG A 107 9.52 -1.72 6.69
N TYR A 108 9.63 -3.00 6.38
CA TYR A 108 10.87 -3.63 5.89
C TYR A 108 10.93 -3.69 4.36
N SER A 109 9.77 -3.68 3.70
CA SER A 109 9.65 -3.72 2.25
C SER A 109 9.49 -2.32 1.68
N ARG A 110 10.51 -1.89 0.95
CA ARG A 110 10.51 -0.61 0.24
C ARG A 110 9.39 -0.48 -0.78
N ALA A 111 9.04 -1.56 -1.46
CA ALA A 111 7.92 -1.59 -2.39
C ALA A 111 6.59 -1.31 -1.68
N MET A 112 6.39 -1.89 -0.49
CA MET A 112 5.19 -1.66 0.31
C MET A 112 5.12 -0.23 0.85
N GLN A 113 6.26 0.36 1.27
CA GLN A 113 6.31 1.78 1.67
C GLN A 113 5.93 2.71 0.52
N LEU A 114 6.40 2.41 -0.70
CA LEU A 114 6.05 3.16 -1.91
C LEU A 114 4.56 3.10 -2.21
N LEU A 115 3.98 1.90 -2.14
CA LEU A 115 2.54 1.72 -2.31
C LEU A 115 1.76 2.51 -1.25
N LEU A 116 2.14 2.38 0.02
CA LEU A 116 1.49 3.12 1.11
C LEU A 116 1.57 4.64 0.89
N GLN A 117 2.72 5.14 0.44
CA GLN A 117 2.87 6.56 0.12
C GLN A 117 1.98 6.97 -1.07
N ALA A 118 1.89 6.15 -2.12
CA ALA A 118 1.00 6.41 -3.24
C ALA A 118 -0.48 6.46 -2.82
N PHE A 119 -0.92 5.58 -1.91
CA PHE A 119 -2.26 5.62 -1.32
C PHE A 119 -2.51 6.89 -0.50
N ILE A 120 -1.52 7.35 0.28
CA ILE A 120 -1.64 8.56 1.08
C ILE A 120 -1.71 9.79 0.16
N ASP A 121 -0.84 9.86 -0.84
CA ASP A 121 -0.74 11.00 -1.75
C ASP A 121 -1.99 11.13 -2.64
N GLU A 122 -2.56 10.00 -3.09
CA GLU A 122 -3.76 9.97 -3.93
C GLU A 122 -5.07 9.78 -3.12
N GLY A 123 -5.02 9.88 -1.80
CA GLY A 123 -6.15 9.53 -0.93
C GLY A 123 -7.43 10.30 -1.25
N SER A 124 -7.33 11.59 -1.57
CA SER A 124 -8.49 12.42 -1.95
C SER A 124 -9.09 12.01 -3.30
N THR A 125 -8.24 11.74 -4.30
CA THR A 125 -8.65 11.31 -5.63
C THR A 125 -9.26 9.91 -5.59
N LEU A 126 -8.66 8.99 -4.82
CA LEU A 126 -9.20 7.65 -4.57
C LEU A 126 -10.55 7.73 -3.87
N LEU A 127 -10.69 8.57 -2.84
CA LEU A 127 -11.96 8.75 -2.13
C LEU A 127 -13.06 9.24 -3.07
N ALA A 128 -12.76 10.22 -3.94
CA ALA A 128 -13.70 10.70 -4.96
C ALA A 128 -14.08 9.58 -5.97
N ALA A 129 -13.10 8.79 -6.42
CA ALA A 129 -13.36 7.63 -7.29
C ALA A 129 -14.26 6.59 -6.61
N PHE A 130 -13.95 6.20 -5.36
CA PHE A 130 -14.78 5.28 -4.58
C PHE A 130 -16.19 5.81 -4.33
N PHE A 131 -16.34 7.12 -4.13
CA PHE A 131 -17.65 7.74 -4.01
C PHE A 131 -18.48 7.60 -5.30
N ILE A 132 -17.90 7.92 -6.46
CA ILE A 132 -18.56 7.73 -7.75
C ILE A 132 -18.92 6.26 -7.97
N MET A 133 -18.00 5.34 -7.67
CA MET A 133 -18.25 3.90 -7.77
C MET A 133 -19.39 3.43 -6.87
N ALA A 134 -19.49 3.95 -5.64
CA ALA A 134 -20.58 3.66 -4.73
C ALA A 134 -21.94 4.16 -5.27
N VAL A 135 -21.96 5.36 -5.87
CA VAL A 135 -23.18 5.89 -6.53
C VAL A 135 -23.60 4.98 -7.68
N VAL A 136 -22.68 4.59 -8.57
CA VAL A 136 -22.98 3.68 -9.68
C VAL A 136 -23.46 2.32 -9.18
N LEU A 137 -22.85 1.79 -8.11
CA LEU A 137 -23.30 0.55 -7.48
C LEU A 137 -24.76 0.65 -7.02
N ILE A 138 -25.13 1.72 -6.32
CA ILE A 138 -26.51 1.93 -5.86
C ILE A 138 -27.47 2.06 -7.04
N LEU A 139 -27.11 2.85 -8.06
CA LEU A 139 -27.93 3.03 -9.26
C LEU A 139 -28.14 1.71 -10.02
N ALA A 140 -27.08 0.92 -10.20
CA ALA A 140 -27.15 -0.39 -10.84
C ALA A 140 -28.05 -1.36 -10.05
N SER A 141 -27.96 -1.31 -8.71
CA SER A 141 -28.76 -2.16 -7.81
C SER A 141 -30.23 -1.80 -7.84
N CYS A 142 -30.56 -0.50 -7.76
CA CYS A 142 -31.94 -0.03 -7.88
C CYS A 142 -32.49 -0.32 -9.29
N GLY A 143 -31.69 -0.10 -10.33
CA GLY A 143 -32.09 -0.35 -11.71
C GLY A 143 -32.44 -1.81 -11.95
N ILE A 144 -31.56 -2.74 -11.59
CA ILE A 144 -31.84 -4.17 -11.79
C ILE A 144 -32.97 -4.68 -10.89
N TYR A 145 -33.09 -4.16 -9.66
CA TYR A 145 -34.21 -4.45 -8.78
C TYR A 145 -35.54 -4.12 -9.46
N LEU A 146 -35.68 -2.90 -10.01
CA LEU A 146 -36.91 -2.49 -10.70
C LEU A 146 -37.23 -3.32 -11.94
N LEU A 147 -36.22 -3.92 -12.58
CA LEU A 147 -36.41 -4.71 -13.82
C LEU A 147 -36.67 -6.20 -13.56
N GLU A 148 -36.18 -6.75 -12.45
CA GLU A 148 -36.18 -8.21 -12.23
C GLU A 148 -36.90 -8.63 -10.93
N HIS A 149 -37.26 -7.69 -10.04
CA HIS A 149 -37.85 -8.03 -8.74
C HIS A 149 -39.12 -8.89 -8.85
N ASP A 150 -40.05 -8.50 -9.72
CA ASP A 150 -41.34 -9.21 -9.86
C ASP A 150 -41.19 -10.63 -10.41
N ILE A 151 -40.13 -10.88 -11.18
CA ILE A 151 -39.89 -12.14 -11.91
C ILE A 151 -38.94 -13.05 -11.13
N GLN A 152 -38.00 -12.46 -10.40
CA GLN A 152 -37.00 -13.16 -9.60
C GLN A 152 -36.97 -12.61 -8.16
N PRO A 153 -38.07 -12.69 -7.39
CA PRO A 153 -38.14 -12.14 -6.04
C PRO A 153 -37.15 -12.82 -5.07
N ASP A 154 -36.80 -14.08 -5.30
CA ASP A 154 -35.80 -14.78 -4.47
C ASP A 154 -34.37 -14.24 -4.65
N LYS A 155 -34.09 -13.60 -5.79
CA LYS A 155 -32.75 -13.11 -6.17
C LYS A 155 -32.63 -11.59 -6.11
N PHE A 156 -33.63 -10.90 -6.64
CA PHE A 156 -33.73 -9.44 -6.69
C PHE A 156 -34.84 -8.93 -5.76
N GLY A 157 -35.12 -9.65 -4.66
CA GLY A 157 -36.19 -9.34 -3.70
C GLY A 157 -36.05 -8.03 -2.93
N SER A 158 -34.84 -7.46 -2.89
CA SER A 158 -34.57 -6.19 -2.23
C SER A 158 -33.37 -5.50 -2.89
N ILE A 159 -33.24 -4.19 -2.70
CA ILE A 159 -32.08 -3.44 -3.20
C ILE A 159 -30.76 -4.02 -2.67
N PRO A 160 -30.59 -4.37 -1.37
CA PRO A 160 -29.37 -5.04 -0.91
C PRO A 160 -29.09 -6.41 -1.56
N ALA A 161 -30.14 -7.19 -1.86
CA ALA A 161 -29.96 -8.44 -2.60
C ALA A 161 -29.48 -8.17 -4.04
N ALA A 162 -30.05 -7.16 -4.71
CA ALA A 162 -29.59 -6.70 -6.02
C ALA A 162 -28.17 -6.11 -5.99
N MET A 163 -27.76 -5.50 -4.86
CA MET A 163 -26.40 -4.98 -4.67
C MET A 163 -25.33 -6.07 -4.75
N TRP A 164 -25.64 -7.32 -4.35
CA TRP A 164 -24.70 -8.43 -4.52
C TRP A 164 -24.38 -8.67 -6.00
N TRP A 165 -25.41 -8.76 -6.84
CA TRP A 165 -25.24 -8.89 -8.28
C TRP A 165 -24.52 -7.69 -8.89
N ALA A 166 -24.92 -6.47 -8.53
CA ALA A 166 -24.32 -5.25 -9.04
C ALA A 166 -22.83 -5.15 -8.64
N MET A 167 -22.49 -5.52 -7.41
CA MET A 167 -21.10 -5.57 -6.94
C MET A 167 -20.28 -6.59 -7.71
N ALA A 168 -20.78 -7.83 -7.86
CA ALA A 168 -20.09 -8.89 -8.60
C ALA A 168 -19.88 -8.51 -10.08
N THR A 169 -20.86 -7.82 -10.69
CA THR A 169 -20.80 -7.38 -12.09
C THR A 169 -19.88 -6.17 -12.27
N LEU A 170 -20.00 -5.16 -11.41
CA LEU A 170 -19.21 -3.92 -11.47
C LEU A 170 -17.74 -4.13 -11.12
N THR A 171 -17.43 -5.16 -10.34
CA THR A 171 -16.05 -5.57 -10.02
C THR A 171 -15.50 -6.59 -11.00
N THR A 172 -16.25 -6.94 -12.06
CA THR A 172 -15.88 -7.93 -13.10
C THR A 172 -15.63 -9.35 -12.58
N VAL A 173 -16.09 -9.68 -11.36
CA VAL A 173 -15.97 -11.03 -10.77
C VAL A 173 -16.97 -11.97 -11.44
N GLY A 174 -18.24 -11.58 -11.51
CA GLY A 174 -19.28 -12.29 -12.24
C GLY A 174 -19.45 -13.76 -11.85
N TYR A 175 -19.72 -14.06 -10.57
CA TYR A 175 -19.91 -15.43 -10.08
C TYR A 175 -20.97 -16.25 -10.86
N GLY A 176 -21.97 -15.58 -11.43
CA GLY A 176 -23.04 -16.21 -12.21
C GLY A 176 -24.12 -16.92 -11.38
N ASP A 177 -24.09 -16.77 -10.06
CA ASP A 177 -25.06 -17.29 -9.09
C ASP A 177 -26.40 -16.53 -9.11
N VAL A 178 -26.36 -15.28 -9.57
CA VAL A 178 -27.51 -14.40 -9.83
C VAL A 178 -27.30 -13.70 -11.16
N VAL A 179 -28.30 -13.72 -12.04
CA VAL A 179 -28.27 -13.01 -13.33
C VAL A 179 -29.67 -12.54 -13.73
N PRO A 180 -29.81 -11.40 -14.44
CA PRO A 180 -31.10 -11.00 -14.98
C PRO A 180 -31.56 -11.98 -16.07
N ILE A 181 -32.83 -12.35 -16.04
CA ILE A 181 -33.40 -13.31 -17.00
C ILE A 181 -34.24 -12.62 -18.07
N THR A 182 -34.75 -11.42 -17.80
CA THR A 182 -35.56 -10.67 -18.76
C THR A 182 -34.71 -10.07 -19.89
N PRO A 183 -35.28 -9.86 -21.08
CA PRO A 183 -34.56 -9.18 -22.17
C PRO A 183 -34.08 -7.78 -21.78
N ILE A 184 -34.92 -7.00 -21.08
CA ILE A 184 -34.59 -5.64 -20.64
C ILE A 184 -33.52 -5.64 -19.55
N GLY A 185 -33.59 -6.57 -18.60
CA GLY A 185 -32.60 -6.76 -17.54
C GLY A 185 -31.25 -7.21 -18.09
N LYS A 186 -31.24 -8.09 -19.11
CA LYS A 186 -30.01 -8.48 -19.82
C LYS A 186 -29.38 -7.32 -20.58
N LEU A 187 -30.19 -6.51 -21.27
CA LEU A 187 -29.70 -5.29 -21.93
C LEU A 187 -29.09 -4.32 -20.92
N PHE A 188 -29.79 -4.08 -19.80
CA PHE A 188 -29.30 -3.26 -18.70
C PHE A 188 -27.99 -3.82 -18.12
N GLY A 189 -27.93 -5.12 -17.83
CA GLY A 189 -26.72 -5.80 -17.37
C GLY A 189 -25.57 -5.67 -18.35
N GLY A 190 -25.83 -5.70 -19.66
CA GLY A 190 -24.84 -5.42 -20.70
C GLY A 190 -24.27 -4.01 -20.59
N VAL A 191 -25.11 -2.99 -20.41
CA VAL A 191 -24.66 -1.60 -20.19
C VAL A 191 -23.83 -1.48 -18.92
N ILE A 192 -24.29 -2.06 -17.81
CA ILE A 192 -23.55 -2.05 -16.54
C ILE A 192 -22.19 -2.74 -16.68
N THR A 193 -22.09 -3.80 -17.47
CA THR A 193 -20.83 -4.51 -17.76
C THR A 193 -19.86 -3.64 -18.57
N LEU A 194 -20.34 -2.75 -19.44
CA LEU A 194 -19.46 -1.77 -20.11
C LEU A 194 -18.97 -0.69 -19.14
N VAL A 195 -19.85 -0.20 -18.27
CA VAL A 195 -19.50 0.80 -17.24
C VAL A 195 -18.47 0.25 -16.25
N SER A 196 -18.56 -1.04 -15.92
CA SER A 196 -17.66 -1.69 -14.94
C SER A 196 -16.19 -1.64 -15.36
N MET A 197 -15.90 -1.75 -16.66
CA MET A 197 -14.54 -1.65 -17.18
C MET A 197 -13.90 -0.29 -16.82
N GLY A 198 -14.69 0.79 -16.90
CA GLY A 198 -14.26 2.12 -16.47
C GLY A 198 -14.03 2.20 -14.97
N MET A 199 -14.91 1.59 -14.17
CA MET A 199 -14.83 1.61 -12.71
C MET A 199 -13.56 0.93 -12.17
N VAL A 200 -13.19 -0.25 -12.69
CA VAL A 200 -11.98 -0.96 -12.27
C VAL A 200 -10.69 -0.25 -12.74
N ALA A 201 -10.75 0.40 -13.91
CA ALA A 201 -9.60 1.10 -14.50
C ALA A 201 -9.16 2.33 -13.69
N VAL A 202 -10.09 3.06 -13.06
CA VAL A 202 -9.78 4.30 -12.34
C VAL A 202 -8.83 4.11 -11.14
N PRO A 203 -9.15 3.31 -10.10
CA PRO A 203 -8.28 3.15 -8.95
C PRO A 203 -6.96 2.46 -9.35
N THR A 204 -7.01 1.51 -10.28
CA THR A 204 -5.83 0.80 -10.78
C THR A 204 -4.87 1.76 -11.51
N GLY A 205 -5.40 2.57 -12.43
CA GLY A 205 -4.62 3.53 -13.20
C GLY A 205 -4.02 4.65 -12.33
N LEU A 206 -4.78 5.12 -11.35
CA LEU A 206 -4.34 6.14 -10.40
C LEU A 206 -3.22 5.63 -9.49
N LEU A 207 -3.34 4.42 -8.95
CA LEU A 207 -2.28 3.82 -8.14
C LEU A 207 -1.04 3.53 -8.96
N ALA A 208 -1.20 3.06 -10.21
CA ALA A 208 -0.08 2.80 -11.11
C ALA A 208 0.66 4.09 -11.49
N SER A 209 -0.07 5.18 -11.79
CA SER A 209 0.53 6.47 -12.12
C SER A 209 1.24 7.07 -10.90
N SER A 210 0.63 7.03 -9.72
CA SER A 210 1.24 7.53 -8.49
C SER A 210 2.45 6.71 -8.05
N PHE A 211 2.41 5.38 -8.16
CA PHE A 211 3.59 4.55 -7.92
C PHE A 211 4.72 4.90 -8.89
N SER A 212 4.41 5.05 -10.18
CA SER A 212 5.38 5.45 -11.21
C SER A 212 5.94 6.85 -10.95
N GLU A 213 5.10 7.78 -10.48
CA GLU A 213 5.49 9.12 -10.06
C GLU A 213 6.48 9.08 -8.89
N GLN A 214 6.21 8.27 -7.86
CA GLN A 214 7.10 8.10 -6.72
C GLN A 214 8.46 7.53 -7.12
N VAL A 215 8.47 6.56 -8.05
CA VAL A 215 9.72 6.01 -8.62
C VAL A 215 10.46 7.10 -9.41
N ARG A 216 9.75 7.88 -10.24
CA ARG A 216 10.33 8.97 -11.02
C ARG A 216 10.93 10.07 -10.14
N LYS A 217 10.22 10.52 -9.11
CA LYS A 217 10.71 11.52 -8.14
C LYS A 217 12.03 11.11 -7.51
N ARG A 218 12.15 9.84 -7.09
CA ARG A 218 13.39 9.30 -6.51
C ARG A 218 14.53 9.29 -7.52
N ARG A 219 14.26 8.92 -8.76
CA ARG A 219 15.25 8.98 -9.84
C ARG A 219 15.69 10.42 -10.10
N GLN A 220 14.77 11.38 -10.08
CA GLN A 220 15.08 12.79 -10.30
C GLN A 220 15.93 13.38 -9.15
N VAL A 221 15.67 13.01 -7.90
CA VAL A 221 16.53 13.39 -6.76
C VAL A 221 17.96 12.89 -6.96
N PHE A 222 18.13 11.66 -7.45
CA PHE A 222 19.45 11.13 -7.77
C PHE A 222 20.11 11.88 -8.94
N GLU A 223 19.38 12.10 -10.03
CA GLU A 223 19.87 12.84 -11.20
C GLU A 223 20.31 14.26 -10.85
N ASN A 224 19.56 14.97 -10.00
CA ASN A 224 19.92 16.30 -9.50
C ASN A 224 21.22 16.27 -8.67
N ALA A 225 21.35 15.29 -7.77
CA ALA A 225 22.58 15.13 -6.97
C ALA A 225 23.79 14.82 -7.86
N VAL A 226 23.63 14.00 -8.89
CA VAL A 226 24.68 13.73 -9.88
C VAL A 226 25.04 15.00 -10.65
N HIS A 227 24.05 15.77 -11.11
CA HIS A 227 24.26 17.00 -11.86
C HIS A 227 25.04 18.03 -11.04
N GLU A 228 24.68 18.24 -9.77
CA GLU A 228 25.36 19.15 -8.86
C GLU A 228 26.85 18.79 -8.71
N GLN A 229 27.16 17.50 -8.53
CA GLN A 229 28.54 17.02 -8.40
C GLN A 229 29.35 17.17 -9.69
N ILE A 230 28.72 16.94 -10.85
CA ILE A 230 29.35 17.08 -12.17
C ILE A 230 29.66 18.55 -12.50
N THR A 231 28.73 19.47 -12.19
CA THR A 231 28.88 20.92 -12.43
C THR A 231 29.96 21.53 -11.53
N ASN A 232 30.09 21.05 -10.29
CA ASN A 232 31.14 21.48 -9.36
C ASN A 232 32.55 20.95 -9.73
N GLY A 233 32.70 20.28 -10.87
CA GLY A 233 34.00 19.95 -11.47
C GLY A 233 34.82 18.90 -10.72
N THR A 234 34.28 18.28 -9.67
CA THR A 234 35.00 17.34 -8.80
C THR A 234 34.23 16.02 -8.72
N LEU A 235 34.64 15.02 -9.50
CA LEU A 235 34.27 13.62 -9.25
C LEU A 235 35.39 13.00 -8.43
N SER A 236 35.49 13.37 -7.15
CA SER A 236 36.38 12.72 -6.20
C SER A 236 35.81 11.33 -5.82
N GLU A 237 36.65 10.44 -5.29
CA GLU A 237 36.17 9.15 -4.78
C GLU A 237 35.14 9.31 -3.66
N GLU A 238 35.23 10.39 -2.87
CA GLU A 238 34.27 10.71 -1.81
C GLU A 238 32.87 11.01 -2.37
N HIS A 239 32.78 11.73 -3.49
CA HIS A 239 31.49 12.03 -4.14
C HIS A 239 30.87 10.77 -4.77
N LEU A 240 31.68 9.85 -5.30
CA LEU A 240 31.19 8.57 -5.81
C LEU A 240 30.63 7.69 -4.68
N SER A 241 31.29 7.68 -3.51
CA SER A 241 30.79 7.00 -2.31
C SER A 241 29.46 7.60 -1.85
N HIS A 242 29.35 8.94 -1.85
CA HIS A 242 28.12 9.63 -1.49
C HIS A 242 26.96 9.31 -2.46
N LEU A 243 27.22 9.30 -3.77
CA LEU A 243 26.23 8.91 -4.77
C LEU A 243 25.82 7.45 -4.62
N GLU A 244 26.74 6.55 -4.28
CA GLU A 244 26.40 5.13 -4.03
C GLU A 244 25.52 4.98 -2.78
N ASP A 245 25.81 5.68 -1.69
CA ASP A 245 24.94 5.73 -0.50
C ASP A 245 23.56 6.31 -0.83
N LEU A 246 23.51 7.41 -1.58
CA LEU A 246 22.27 8.00 -2.06
C LEU A 246 21.49 7.03 -2.94
N ARG A 247 22.16 6.28 -3.83
CA ARG A 247 21.56 5.23 -4.65
C ARG A 247 20.93 4.14 -3.77
N TYR A 248 21.60 3.71 -2.71
CA TYR A 248 21.06 2.73 -1.77
C TYR A 248 19.86 3.28 -0.98
N LYS A 249 19.93 4.51 -0.48
CA LYS A 249 18.81 5.20 0.21
C LYS A 249 17.61 5.38 -0.70
N LEU A 250 17.85 5.78 -1.94
CA LEU A 250 16.87 5.87 -3.02
C LEU A 250 16.64 4.53 -3.72
N GLY A 251 17.16 3.42 -3.18
CA GLY A 251 17.13 2.05 -3.70
C GLY A 251 17.00 1.90 -5.22
N LEU A 252 17.77 2.69 -5.96
CA LEU A 252 17.85 2.58 -7.42
C LEU A 252 18.75 1.39 -7.75
N SER A 253 18.47 0.69 -8.84
CA SER A 253 19.38 -0.33 -9.35
C SER A 253 20.69 0.32 -9.82
N LYS A 254 21.79 -0.45 -9.83
CA LYS A 254 23.08 0.02 -10.38
C LYS A 254 22.93 0.44 -11.85
N LEU A 255 22.07 -0.25 -12.60
CA LEU A 255 21.81 0.06 -14.01
C LEU A 255 21.13 1.42 -14.18
N GLU A 256 20.12 1.72 -13.37
CA GLU A 256 19.45 3.03 -13.38
C GLU A 256 20.39 4.17 -12.99
N ALA A 257 21.20 3.96 -11.95
CA ALA A 257 22.18 4.95 -11.50
C ALA A 257 23.25 5.22 -12.56
N ASN A 258 23.83 4.17 -13.16
CA ASN A 258 24.82 4.30 -14.22
C ASN A 258 24.24 4.99 -15.46
N LYS A 259 22.98 4.71 -15.79
CA LYS A 259 22.28 5.39 -16.89
C LYS A 259 22.11 6.88 -16.61
N ALA A 260 21.69 7.26 -15.40
CA ALA A 260 21.57 8.66 -14.98
C ALA A 260 22.92 9.41 -15.06
N ILE A 261 23.99 8.81 -14.54
CA ILE A 261 25.35 9.38 -14.61
C ILE A 261 25.82 9.55 -16.06
N LYS A 262 25.63 8.52 -16.89
CA LYS A 262 26.04 8.57 -18.31
C LYS A 262 25.30 9.66 -19.09
N VAL A 263 24.01 9.85 -18.84
CA VAL A 263 23.22 10.92 -19.49
C VAL A 263 23.78 12.29 -19.12
N GLN A 264 24.04 12.54 -17.83
CA GLN A 264 24.58 13.83 -17.38
C GLN A 264 26.01 14.09 -17.87
N LEU A 265 26.87 13.07 -17.94
CA LEU A 265 28.20 13.20 -18.53
C LEU A 265 28.14 13.54 -20.02
N ASN A 266 27.22 12.93 -20.77
CA ASN A 266 27.01 13.24 -22.18
C ASN A 266 26.52 14.68 -22.37
N GLU A 267 25.52 15.13 -21.59
CA GLU A 267 25.02 16.52 -21.63
C GLU A 267 26.15 17.52 -21.36
N ARG A 268 26.96 17.30 -20.31
CA ARG A 268 28.15 18.15 -20.05
C ARG A 268 29.13 18.15 -21.22
N SER A 269 29.36 16.99 -21.84
CA SER A 269 30.27 16.91 -22.98
C SER A 269 29.77 17.72 -24.18
N GLU A 270 28.47 17.67 -24.50
CA GLU A 270 27.87 18.47 -25.57
C GLU A 270 27.98 19.97 -25.28
N HIS A 271 27.80 20.38 -24.03
CA HIS A 271 27.96 21.78 -23.62
C HIS A 271 29.42 22.27 -23.63
N MET A 272 30.41 21.37 -23.61
CA MET A 272 31.82 21.72 -23.82
C MET A 272 32.20 21.89 -25.29
N PHE A 273 31.29 21.68 -26.25
CA PHE A 273 31.56 21.93 -27.67
C PHE A 273 30.62 23.02 -28.19
N CYS A 274 31.16 23.97 -28.95
CA CYS A 274 30.35 24.99 -29.60
C CYS A 274 29.39 24.35 -30.63
N ARG A 275 28.08 24.56 -30.48
CA ARG A 275 27.05 23.99 -31.38
C ARG A 275 27.23 24.34 -32.86
N ASN A 276 27.92 25.44 -33.17
CA ASN A 276 28.11 25.91 -34.53
C ASN A 276 29.41 25.40 -35.18
N CYS A 277 30.44 25.05 -34.40
CA CYS A 277 31.76 24.70 -34.96
C CYS A 277 32.41 23.44 -34.36
N GLY A 278 31.79 22.80 -33.36
CA GLY A 278 32.26 21.54 -32.77
C GLY A 278 33.61 21.64 -32.02
N LYS A 279 34.14 22.84 -31.81
CA LYS A 279 35.41 23.07 -31.08
C LYS A 279 35.13 23.33 -29.61
N ARG A 280 36.06 22.91 -28.74
CA ARG A 280 36.03 23.29 -27.32
C ARG A 280 36.28 24.79 -27.18
N PRO A 281 35.57 25.49 -26.27
CA PRO A 281 35.83 26.91 -25.99
C PRO A 281 37.23 27.11 -25.40
#